data_AF-A0A1F9Y581-F1
#
_entry.id   AF-A0A1F9Y581-F1
#
_cell.length_a   1.000
_cell.length_b   1.000
_cell.length_c   1.000
_cell.angle_alpha   90.00
_cell.angle_beta   90.00
_cell.angle_gamma   90.00
#
_symmetry.space_group_name_H-M   'P 1'
#
loop_
_entity.id
_entity.type
_entity.pdbx_description
1 polymer ?
#
loop_
_entity_poly.entity_id
_entity_poly.type
_entity_poly.pdbx_seq_one_letter_code
_entity_poly.pdbx_strand_id
1 'polypeptide(L)'
;MYNIFMPVNVQEVKKRLTLLLKEDNLVNEYIRRFGPVIDIKNIKAIKEEKESARNETPSAAEEKGIDPIFEITVSCPVCNYETITGYELKAKALQITENFLLQSNYKGAMGHQTVDYDRLSVIVCPRCLFASPDKRDFTTLNKITNKMVPSQISSNTLLTLQEKIGERKAALPGGIRAETFFKRPRSLDSAVLTYRLAALRAKVEAFHELPNALYKLGSYNMKIAKLLRQKKEDEVPALQEALDYFVECFQNSNTSSDVLEYRTLYTIVALYLRLGEEKKGHTYIGVFDKLRTDLKAEAQKDPSVNTTTIEKWIEKAKYLWEERERTDLFEEKN
;
A
#
# COMPACT_ATOMS: atom_id res chain seq x y z
N MET A 1 -57.94 7.38 -17.57
CA MET A 1 -57.74 7.69 -16.13
C MET A 1 -56.52 8.60 -16.03
N TYR A 2 -56.73 9.88 -15.73
CA TYR A 2 -55.64 10.85 -15.54
C TYR A 2 -55.10 10.70 -14.11
N ASN A 3 -53.88 10.18 -13.97
CA ASN A 3 -53.16 10.22 -12.70
C ASN A 3 -52.76 11.67 -12.41
N ILE A 4 -53.43 12.29 -11.44
CA ILE A 4 -53.11 13.61 -10.92
C ILE A 4 -51.77 13.50 -10.18
N PHE A 5 -50.70 13.94 -10.82
CA PHE A 5 -49.38 14.09 -10.19
C PHE A 5 -49.43 15.34 -9.30
N MET A 6 -49.69 15.16 -8.00
CA MET A 6 -49.47 16.24 -7.03
C MET A 6 -47.98 16.56 -6.95
N PRO A 7 -47.57 17.84 -7.05
CA PRO A 7 -46.18 18.23 -6.92
C PRO A 7 -45.71 17.91 -5.50
N VAL A 8 -44.77 16.96 -5.40
CA VAL A 8 -44.21 16.55 -4.12
C VAL A 8 -43.35 17.69 -3.57
N ASN A 9 -43.73 18.22 -2.40
CA ASN A 9 -42.99 19.28 -1.72
C ASN A 9 -41.68 18.71 -1.16
N VAL A 10 -40.58 18.86 -1.91
CA VAL A 10 -39.25 18.34 -1.59
C VAL A 10 -38.75 18.80 -0.22
N GLN A 11 -39.10 20.01 0.22
CA GLN A 11 -38.68 20.55 1.52
C GLN A 11 -39.37 19.82 2.68
N GLU A 12 -40.63 19.42 2.49
CA GLU A 12 -41.37 18.66 3.50
C GLU A 12 -40.84 17.23 3.61
N VAL A 13 -40.51 16.60 2.47
CA VAL A 13 -39.89 15.28 2.44
C VAL A 13 -38.52 15.29 3.12
N LYS A 14 -37.71 16.32 2.86
CA LYS A 14 -36.40 16.49 3.50
C LYS A 14 -36.52 16.59 5.02
N LYS A 15 -37.45 17.41 5.54
CA LYS A 15 -37.71 17.54 6.99
C LYS A 15 -38.08 16.20 7.64
N ARG A 16 -38.95 15.42 6.99
CA ARG A 16 -39.37 14.10 7.50
C ARG A 16 -38.23 13.08 7.46
N LEU A 17 -37.41 13.08 6.40
CA LEU A 17 -36.24 12.22 6.31
C LEU A 17 -35.17 12.58 7.35
N THR A 18 -34.95 13.86 7.65
CA THR A 18 -34.03 14.29 8.71
C THR A 18 -34.45 13.76 10.09
N LEU A 19 -35.75 13.70 10.39
CA LEU A 19 -36.24 13.08 11.63
C LEU A 19 -35.97 11.57 11.70
N LEU A 20 -36.06 10.87 10.56
CA LEU A 20 -35.92 9.41 10.49
C LEU A 20 -34.47 8.94 10.41
N LEU A 21 -33.62 9.67 9.70
CA LEU A 21 -32.21 9.33 9.46
C LEU A 21 -31.24 10.06 10.41
N LYS A 22 -31.69 11.13 11.09
CA LYS A 22 -30.95 11.93 12.08
C LYS A 22 -29.64 12.57 11.57
N GLU A 23 -29.32 12.44 10.29
CA GLU A 23 -28.10 12.96 9.67
C GLU A 23 -28.39 13.50 8.26
N ASP A 24 -28.04 14.77 8.01
CA ASP A 24 -28.33 15.44 6.74
C ASP A 24 -27.61 14.79 5.53
N ASN A 25 -26.46 14.18 5.75
CA ASN A 25 -25.71 13.48 4.70
C ASN A 25 -26.49 12.27 4.17
N LEU A 26 -27.11 11.48 5.05
CA LEU A 26 -27.93 10.33 4.66
C LEU A 26 -29.22 10.76 3.98
N VAL A 27 -29.78 11.91 4.39
CA VAL A 27 -30.97 12.47 3.73
C VAL A 27 -30.65 12.90 2.30
N ASN A 28 -29.52 13.57 2.10
CA ASN A 28 -29.09 13.97 0.76
C ASN A 28 -28.76 12.74 -0.12
N GLU A 29 -28.13 11.71 0.46
CA GLU A 29 -27.85 10.46 -0.23
C GLU A 29 -29.13 9.70 -0.59
N TYR A 30 -30.11 9.64 0.32
CA TYR A 30 -31.42 9.08 0.08
C TYR A 30 -32.13 9.76 -1.10
N ILE A 31 -32.22 11.10 -1.07
CA ILE A 31 -32.88 11.87 -2.13
C ILE A 31 -32.16 11.68 -3.47
N ARG A 32 -30.83 11.56 -3.46
CA ARG A 32 -30.05 11.29 -4.67
C ARG A 32 -30.33 9.91 -5.26
N ARG A 33 -30.47 8.87 -4.42
CA ARG A 33 -30.66 7.47 -4.87
C ARG A 33 -32.11 7.14 -5.22
N PHE A 34 -33.07 7.61 -4.42
CA PHE A 34 -34.47 7.18 -4.50
C PHE A 34 -35.45 8.31 -4.86
N GLY A 35 -34.95 9.55 -5.01
CA GLY A 35 -35.79 10.72 -5.23
C GLY A 35 -36.48 11.23 -3.95
N PRO A 36 -37.30 12.29 -4.05
CA PRO A 36 -37.99 12.90 -2.92
C PRO A 36 -39.27 12.13 -2.57
N VAL A 37 -39.22 10.80 -2.42
CA VAL A 37 -40.37 9.95 -2.04
C VAL A 37 -40.02 9.19 -0.77
N ILE A 38 -40.87 9.25 0.26
CA ILE A 38 -40.62 8.56 1.53
C ILE A 38 -41.08 7.10 1.42
N ASP A 39 -40.13 6.20 1.30
CA ASP A 39 -40.32 4.74 1.39
C ASP A 39 -39.51 4.17 2.55
N ILE A 40 -40.21 3.48 3.46
CA ILE A 40 -39.63 2.83 4.65
C ILE A 40 -38.61 1.75 4.26
N LYS A 41 -38.80 1.03 3.16
CA LYS A 41 -37.86 0.00 2.68
C LYS A 41 -36.52 0.62 2.30
N ASN A 42 -36.56 1.73 1.57
CA ASN A 42 -35.35 2.46 1.17
C ASN A 42 -34.64 3.10 2.38
N ILE A 43 -35.42 3.55 3.38
CA ILE A 43 -34.85 4.11 4.62
C ILE A 43 -34.13 3.02 5.41
N LYS A 44 -34.71 1.80 5.47
CA LYS A 44 -34.04 0.64 6.06
C LYS A 44 -32.78 0.26 5.29
N ALA A 45 -32.83 0.22 3.96
CA ALA A 45 -31.67 -0.08 3.12
C ALA A 45 -30.49 0.89 3.39
N ILE A 46 -30.73 2.21 3.48
CA ILE A 46 -29.65 3.17 3.81
C ILE A 46 -29.14 3.01 5.25
N LYS A 47 -30.01 2.68 6.21
CA LYS A 47 -29.58 2.42 7.59
C LYS A 47 -28.78 1.14 7.71
N GLU A 48 -29.21 0.08 7.04
CA GLU A 48 -28.54 -1.21 6.98
C GLU A 48 -27.20 -1.08 6.24
N GLU A 49 -27.11 -0.37 5.11
CA GLU A 49 -25.83 -0.09 4.45
C GLU A 49 -24.87 0.69 5.36
N LYS A 50 -25.38 1.62 6.17
CA LYS A 50 -24.54 2.36 7.13
C LYS A 50 -24.13 1.50 8.32
N GLU A 51 -25.02 0.65 8.83
CA GLU A 51 -24.71 -0.30 9.90
C GLU A 51 -23.75 -1.37 9.40
N SER A 52 -23.90 -1.85 8.18
CA SER A 52 -22.94 -2.71 7.48
C SER A 52 -21.63 -1.97 7.23
N ALA A 53 -21.61 -0.70 6.82
CA ALA A 53 -20.37 0.08 6.70
C ALA A 53 -19.71 0.40 8.05
N ARG A 54 -20.48 0.39 9.16
CA ARG A 54 -19.95 0.46 10.53
C ARG A 54 -19.50 -0.89 11.07
N ASN A 55 -20.06 -1.99 10.57
CA ASN A 55 -19.79 -3.37 11.00
C ASN A 55 -18.82 -4.12 10.07
N GLU A 56 -18.57 -3.62 8.85
CA GLU A 56 -17.53 -4.06 7.92
C GLU A 56 -16.20 -3.37 8.27
N THR A 57 -15.75 -3.57 9.51
CA THR A 57 -14.47 -4.17 9.95
C THR A 57 -14.28 -3.75 11.43
N PRO A 58 -14.02 -4.68 12.39
CA PRO A 58 -13.37 -5.97 12.18
C PRO A 58 -14.22 -7.19 12.56
N SER A 59 -14.34 -8.11 11.60
CA SER A 59 -14.38 -9.54 11.90
C SER A 59 -13.00 -9.97 12.43
N ALA A 60 -12.84 -9.90 13.74
CA ALA A 60 -11.94 -10.70 14.55
C ALA A 60 -12.39 -10.44 15.98
N ALA A 61 -12.43 -11.48 16.82
CA ALA A 61 -12.54 -11.29 18.26
C ALA A 61 -11.68 -10.09 18.68
N GLU A 62 -12.20 -9.18 19.52
CA GLU A 62 -11.39 -8.13 20.13
C GLU A 62 -10.15 -8.79 20.73
N GLU A 63 -9.04 -8.78 20.00
CA GLU A 63 -7.77 -9.30 20.47
C GLU A 63 -7.34 -8.33 21.57
N LYS A 64 -7.72 -8.66 22.80
CA LYS A 64 -7.36 -7.95 24.02
C LYS A 64 -5.84 -7.76 24.01
N GLY A 65 -5.40 -6.56 23.65
CA GLY A 65 -3.99 -6.29 23.49
C GLY A 65 -3.69 -4.80 23.44
N ILE A 66 -2.48 -4.46 23.85
CA ILE A 66 -1.97 -3.09 23.79
C ILE A 66 -1.79 -2.70 22.33
N ASP A 67 -2.13 -1.46 21.99
CA ASP A 67 -1.92 -0.94 20.64
C ASP A 67 -0.43 -0.92 20.25
N PRO A 68 -0.02 -1.65 19.20
CA PRO A 68 1.38 -1.71 18.75
C PRO A 68 1.82 -0.44 18.01
N ILE A 69 0.91 0.48 17.67
CA ILE A 69 1.20 1.68 16.87
C ILE A 69 1.39 2.90 17.77
N PHE A 70 2.33 3.77 17.42
CA PHE A 70 2.45 5.11 18.00
C PHE A 70 2.58 6.17 16.90
N GLU A 71 2.20 7.41 17.24
CA GLU A 71 2.25 8.54 16.30
C GLU A 71 3.61 9.22 16.34
N ILE A 72 4.05 9.67 15.18
CA ILE A 72 5.20 10.55 15.01
C ILE A 72 4.78 11.82 14.28
N THR A 73 5.54 12.89 14.47
CA THR A 73 5.33 14.16 13.77
C THR A 73 6.53 14.44 12.88
N VAL A 74 6.28 14.71 11.60
CA VAL A 74 7.30 15.02 10.60
C VAL A 74 6.94 16.28 9.81
N SER A 75 7.91 16.85 9.09
CA SER A 75 7.72 18.00 8.20
C SER A 75 7.96 17.61 6.75
N CYS A 76 7.13 18.10 5.84
CA CYS A 76 7.24 17.78 4.42
C CYS A 76 8.40 18.55 3.78
N PRO A 77 9.35 17.88 3.11
CA PRO A 77 10.47 18.56 2.45
C PRO A 77 10.07 19.23 1.13
N VAL A 78 8.90 18.91 0.56
CA VAL A 78 8.45 19.44 -0.73
C VAL A 78 7.71 20.77 -0.59
N CYS A 79 6.94 20.96 0.48
CA CYS A 79 6.12 22.16 0.66
C CYS A 79 6.27 22.82 2.03
N ASN A 80 7.22 22.34 2.84
CA ASN A 80 7.52 22.82 4.19
C ASN A 80 6.30 22.81 5.13
N TYR A 81 5.28 22.00 4.85
CA TYR A 81 4.17 21.82 5.76
C TYR A 81 4.65 21.01 6.97
N GLU A 82 4.55 21.64 8.14
CA GLU A 82 4.90 21.06 9.43
C GLU A 82 3.72 20.27 9.99
N THR A 83 3.95 19.50 11.07
CA THR A 83 2.91 18.80 11.83
C THR A 83 2.20 17.65 11.09
N ILE A 84 2.91 16.92 10.22
CA ILE A 84 2.38 15.74 9.53
C ILE A 84 2.42 14.54 10.49
N THR A 85 1.26 13.94 10.72
CA THR A 85 1.14 12.70 11.48
C THR A 85 1.61 11.51 10.64
N GLY A 86 2.62 10.81 11.14
CA GLY A 86 3.01 9.47 10.69
C GLY A 86 2.74 8.42 11.78
N TYR A 87 2.83 7.15 11.41
CA TYR A 87 2.61 6.03 12.32
C TYR A 87 3.84 5.12 12.30
N GLU A 88 4.27 4.64 13.47
CA GLU A 88 5.36 3.69 13.62
C GLU A 88 4.96 2.50 14.51
N LEU A 89 5.61 1.36 14.28
CA LEU A 89 5.49 0.17 15.11
C LEU A 89 6.38 0.26 16.35
N LYS A 90 5.81 -0.04 17.51
CA LYS A 90 6.58 -0.31 18.72
C LYS A 90 7.50 -1.51 18.48
N ALA A 91 8.75 -1.41 18.94
CA ALA A 91 9.72 -2.48 18.77
C ALA A 91 9.21 -3.79 19.37
N LYS A 92 9.32 -4.89 18.60
CA LYS A 92 8.90 -6.26 18.99
C LYS A 92 7.40 -6.42 19.30
N ALA A 93 6.57 -5.42 19.01
CA ALA A 93 5.13 -5.49 19.29
C ALA A 93 4.38 -6.41 18.31
N LEU A 94 4.92 -6.62 17.10
CA LEU A 94 4.38 -7.54 16.11
C LEU A 94 5.45 -8.55 15.70
N GLN A 95 5.03 -9.80 15.54
CA GLN A 95 5.76 -10.81 14.79
C GLN A 95 5.50 -10.57 13.30
N ILE A 96 6.56 -10.35 12.53
CA ILE A 96 6.49 -10.13 11.08
C ILE A 96 6.95 -11.41 10.39
N THR A 97 6.07 -12.00 9.61
CA THR A 97 6.37 -13.14 8.73
C THR A 97 6.21 -12.68 7.28
N GLU A 98 6.86 -13.35 6.33
CA GLU A 98 6.70 -13.06 4.91
C GLU A 98 6.02 -14.25 4.22
N ASN A 99 5.10 -13.97 3.29
CA ASN A 99 4.54 -15.00 2.40
C ASN A 99 5.49 -15.29 1.21
N PHE A 100 5.08 -16.16 0.29
CA PHE A 100 5.86 -16.51 -0.90
C PHE A 100 6.07 -15.35 -1.88
N LEU A 101 5.27 -14.29 -1.81
CA LEU A 101 5.46 -13.03 -2.54
C LEU A 101 6.29 -12.01 -1.75
N LEU A 102 6.91 -12.43 -0.64
CA LEU A 102 7.65 -11.59 0.29
C LEU A 102 6.83 -10.43 0.89
N GLN A 103 5.50 -10.55 0.90
CA GLN A 103 4.63 -9.59 1.55
C GLN A 103 4.57 -9.90 3.04
N SER A 104 4.71 -8.85 3.85
CA SER A 104 4.69 -8.94 5.30
C SER A 104 3.29 -9.26 5.84
N ASN A 105 3.22 -10.25 6.72
CA ASN A 105 2.08 -10.58 7.55
C ASN A 105 2.43 -10.26 8.99
N TYR A 106 1.54 -9.50 9.64
CA TYR A 106 1.74 -8.99 10.99
C TYR A 106 0.86 -9.79 11.95
N LYS A 107 1.44 -10.33 13.02
CA LYS A 107 0.71 -10.96 14.12
C LYS A 107 1.09 -10.31 15.44
N GLY A 108 0.10 -10.10 16.32
CA GLY A 108 0.30 -9.56 17.66
C GLY A 108 1.34 -10.35 18.45
N ALA A 109 2.23 -9.67 19.17
CA ALA A 109 3.24 -10.29 20.02
C ALA A 109 3.33 -9.59 21.37
N MET A 110 3.74 -10.33 22.41
CA MET A 110 3.97 -9.76 23.76
C MET A 110 2.76 -8.99 24.31
N GLY A 111 1.55 -9.54 24.14
CA GLY A 111 0.31 -8.91 24.61
C GLY A 111 -0.16 -7.69 23.80
N HIS A 112 0.42 -7.43 22.64
CA HIS A 112 -0.11 -6.45 21.69
C HIS A 112 -1.12 -7.10 20.75
N GLN A 113 -2.11 -6.30 20.33
CA GLN A 113 -3.10 -6.72 19.34
C GLN A 113 -2.48 -6.84 17.93
N THR A 114 -3.06 -7.70 17.09
CA THR A 114 -2.69 -7.78 15.67
C THR A 114 -3.16 -6.54 14.92
N VAL A 115 -2.28 -5.94 14.11
CA VAL A 115 -2.60 -4.77 13.27
C VAL A 115 -1.96 -4.97 11.90
N ASP A 116 -2.73 -4.74 10.82
CA ASP A 116 -2.20 -4.67 9.47
C ASP A 116 -1.49 -3.33 9.25
N TYR A 117 -0.17 -3.32 9.49
CA TYR A 117 0.64 -2.11 9.40
C TYR A 117 0.79 -1.59 7.96
N ASP A 118 0.55 -2.42 6.94
CA ASP A 118 0.59 -1.96 5.54
C ASP A 118 -0.45 -0.86 5.29
N ARG A 119 -1.56 -0.85 6.05
CA ARG A 119 -2.55 0.23 5.97
C ARG A 119 -2.01 1.56 6.50
N LEU A 120 -1.03 1.55 7.40
CA LEU A 120 -0.58 2.74 8.12
C LEU A 120 0.84 3.18 7.75
N SER A 121 1.64 2.32 7.11
CA SER A 121 3.08 2.54 6.93
C SER A 121 3.41 3.80 6.12
N VAL A 122 2.54 4.19 5.18
CA VAL A 122 2.77 5.37 4.33
C VAL A 122 2.34 6.64 5.06
N ILE A 123 3.27 7.59 5.17
CA ILE A 123 3.04 8.95 5.65
C ILE A 123 2.66 9.82 4.45
N VAL A 124 1.63 10.65 4.57
CA VAL A 124 1.16 11.53 3.50
C VAL A 124 1.07 12.97 3.99
N CYS A 125 1.71 13.89 3.27
CA CYS A 125 1.54 15.32 3.50
C CYS A 125 0.14 15.77 3.02
N PRO A 126 -0.72 16.32 3.89
CA PRO A 126 -2.07 16.71 3.48
C PRO A 126 -2.09 17.90 2.51
N ARG A 127 -1.05 18.75 2.52
CA ARG A 127 -0.98 19.96 1.68
C ARG A 127 -0.60 19.67 0.22
N CYS A 128 0.40 18.81 0.01
CA CYS A 128 1.00 18.58 -1.32
C CYS A 128 0.96 17.12 -1.78
N LEU A 129 0.37 16.24 -0.96
CA LEU A 129 0.20 14.80 -1.21
C LEU A 129 1.51 14.06 -1.48
N PHE A 130 2.65 14.63 -1.07
CA PHE A 130 3.90 13.89 -0.99
C PHE A 130 3.73 12.73 -0.02
N ALA A 131 4.08 11.53 -0.46
CA ALA A 131 3.87 10.30 0.28
C ALA A 131 5.11 9.42 0.26
N SER A 132 5.46 8.84 1.41
CA SER A 132 6.52 7.82 1.52
C SER A 132 6.33 6.94 2.75
N PRO A 133 6.64 5.63 2.67
CA PRO A 133 6.72 4.77 3.84
C PRO A 133 8.04 4.90 4.63
N ASP A 134 9.06 5.58 4.11
CA ASP A 134 10.31 5.84 4.85
C ASP A 134 10.26 7.22 5.50
N LYS A 135 10.28 7.26 6.83
CA LYS A 135 10.28 8.53 7.58
C LYS A 135 11.50 9.42 7.27
N ARG A 136 12.61 8.84 6.81
CA ARG A 136 13.83 9.58 6.43
C ARG A 136 13.64 10.39 5.14
N ASP A 137 12.60 10.09 4.36
CA ASP A 137 12.19 10.93 3.25
C ASP A 137 11.54 12.24 3.72
N PHE A 138 11.19 12.37 5.00
CA PHE A 138 10.68 13.60 5.60
C PHE A 138 11.75 14.28 6.45
N THR A 139 11.55 15.58 6.71
CA THR A 139 12.37 16.29 7.69
C THR A 139 11.86 15.93 9.08
N THR A 140 12.75 15.49 9.96
CA THR A 140 12.39 14.98 11.30
C THR A 140 13.20 15.67 12.40
N LEU A 141 12.63 15.81 13.61
CA LEU A 141 13.37 16.31 14.76
C LEU A 141 14.09 15.15 15.46
N ASN A 142 15.41 15.23 15.56
CA ASN A 142 16.17 14.29 16.38
C ASN A 142 15.94 14.61 17.85
N LYS A 143 15.28 13.70 18.58
CA LYS A 143 14.93 13.88 20.00
C LYS A 143 16.13 13.98 20.94
N ILE A 144 17.29 13.46 20.55
CA ILE A 144 18.50 13.46 21.39
C ILE A 144 19.25 14.78 21.22
N THR A 145 19.48 15.20 19.98
CA THR A 145 20.26 16.41 19.67
C THR A 145 19.39 17.67 19.60
N ASN A 146 18.07 17.52 19.58
CA ASN A 146 17.09 18.56 19.33
C ASN A 146 17.34 19.34 18.01
N LYS A 147 17.97 18.69 17.02
CA LYS A 147 18.26 19.26 15.70
C LYS A 147 17.34 18.66 14.64
N MET A 148 16.98 19.49 13.66
CA MET A 148 16.26 19.03 12.48
C MET A 148 17.20 18.20 11.59
N VAL A 149 16.76 16.99 11.26
CA VAL A 149 17.40 16.09 10.30
C VAL A 149 16.70 16.30 8.96
N PRO A 150 17.43 16.75 7.92
CA PRO A 150 16.85 16.98 6.61
C PRO A 150 16.44 15.65 5.95
N SER A 151 15.53 15.75 4.98
CA SER A 151 15.16 14.61 4.11
C SER A 151 16.38 14.02 3.40
N GLN A 152 16.40 12.71 3.21
CA GLN A 152 17.41 12.01 2.40
C GLN A 152 17.23 12.21 0.88
N ILE A 153 16.12 12.82 0.45
CA ILE A 153 15.85 13.07 -0.98
C ILE A 153 16.72 14.22 -1.47
N SER A 154 17.39 14.01 -2.61
CA SER A 154 18.25 15.03 -3.23
C SER A 154 17.46 16.27 -3.66
N SER A 155 18.10 17.44 -3.60
CA SER A 155 17.47 18.73 -3.92
C SER A 155 16.84 18.77 -5.31
N ASN A 156 17.50 18.20 -6.33
CA ASN A 156 16.97 18.15 -7.70
C ASN A 156 15.66 17.34 -7.77
N THR A 157 15.61 16.19 -7.08
CA THR A 157 14.40 15.36 -6.99
C THR A 157 13.29 16.11 -6.24
N LEU A 158 13.61 16.83 -5.17
CA LEU A 158 12.64 17.66 -4.43
C LEU A 158 12.04 18.76 -5.30
N LEU A 159 12.84 19.42 -6.15
CA LEU A 159 12.35 20.44 -7.09
C LEU A 159 11.34 19.84 -8.09
N THR A 160 11.68 18.72 -8.74
CA THR A 160 10.73 18.04 -9.64
C THR A 160 9.47 17.57 -8.91
N LEU A 161 9.61 17.08 -7.67
CA LEU A 161 8.45 16.72 -6.85
C LEU A 161 7.57 17.94 -6.56
N GLN A 162 8.17 19.11 -6.31
CA GLN A 162 7.44 20.36 -6.09
C GLN A 162 6.67 20.81 -7.34
N GLU A 163 7.26 20.68 -8.52
CA GLU A 163 6.59 20.96 -9.81
C GLU A 163 5.40 20.01 -10.05
N LYS A 164 5.51 18.75 -9.63
CA LYS A 164 4.47 17.72 -9.79
C LYS A 164 3.40 17.70 -8.68
N ILE A 165 3.27 18.75 -7.86
CA ILE A 165 2.20 18.84 -6.86
C ILE A 165 0.82 18.75 -7.51
N GLY A 166 0.63 19.38 -8.68
CA GLY A 166 -0.65 19.36 -9.40
C GLY A 166 -1.06 17.94 -9.83
N GLU A 167 -0.12 17.17 -10.37
CA GLU A 167 -0.33 15.77 -10.78
C GLU A 167 -0.81 14.90 -9.61
N ARG A 168 -0.16 15.01 -8.44
CA ARG A 168 -0.58 14.27 -7.25
C ARG A 168 -1.96 14.69 -6.74
N LYS A 169 -2.30 15.98 -6.81
CA LYS A 169 -3.63 16.47 -6.45
C LYS A 169 -4.71 15.98 -7.40
N ALA A 170 -4.42 15.88 -8.69
CA ALA A 170 -5.35 15.35 -9.69
C ALA A 170 -5.64 13.85 -9.49
N ALA A 171 -4.72 13.10 -8.86
CA ALA A 171 -4.92 11.70 -8.52
C ALA A 171 -5.87 11.47 -7.33
N LEU A 172 -6.22 12.51 -6.57
CA LEU A 172 -7.15 12.42 -5.45
C LEU A 172 -8.60 12.44 -5.96
N PRO A 173 -9.44 11.44 -5.63
CA PRO A 173 -10.86 11.51 -5.94
C PRO A 173 -11.53 12.78 -5.39
N GLY A 174 -12.46 13.34 -6.15
CA GLY A 174 -13.16 14.57 -5.78
C GLY A 174 -13.88 14.45 -4.43
N GLY A 175 -13.83 15.52 -3.62
CA GLY A 175 -14.51 15.59 -2.32
C GLY A 175 -13.74 15.01 -1.13
N ILE A 176 -12.57 14.43 -1.34
CA ILE A 176 -11.72 13.91 -0.26
C ILE A 176 -10.99 15.04 0.46
N ARG A 177 -11.08 15.07 1.80
CA ARG A 177 -10.32 15.97 2.67
C ARG A 177 -9.06 15.27 3.16
N ALA A 178 -7.92 15.58 2.55
CA ALA A 178 -6.64 14.93 2.79
C ALA A 178 -6.21 14.94 4.28
N GLU A 179 -6.61 15.95 5.05
CA GLU A 179 -6.29 16.11 6.48
C GLU A 179 -6.87 15.01 7.36
N THR A 180 -7.95 14.37 6.91
CA THR A 180 -8.67 13.33 7.66
C THR A 180 -8.61 11.98 6.97
N PHE A 181 -8.61 11.97 5.63
CA PHE A 181 -8.70 10.75 4.83
C PHE A 181 -7.53 9.79 5.04
N PHE A 182 -6.32 10.31 5.30
CA PHE A 182 -5.13 9.49 5.50
C PHE A 182 -4.82 9.19 6.97
N LYS A 183 -5.65 9.64 7.91
CA LYS A 183 -5.47 9.36 9.34
C LYS A 183 -6.01 7.99 9.73
N ARG A 184 -5.65 7.52 10.92
CA ARG A 184 -6.18 6.30 11.53
C ARG A 184 -7.60 6.55 12.10
N PRO A 185 -8.54 5.60 11.99
CA PRO A 185 -8.45 4.32 11.27
C PRO A 185 -8.39 4.54 9.75
N ARG A 186 -7.38 3.96 9.09
CA ARG A 186 -7.20 4.11 7.64
C ARG A 186 -7.97 3.01 6.91
N SER A 187 -8.92 3.40 6.06
CA SER A 187 -9.65 2.47 5.20
C SER A 187 -8.72 1.84 4.15
N LEU A 188 -9.16 0.72 3.58
CA LEU A 188 -8.43 0.06 2.49
C LEU A 188 -8.27 0.96 1.25
N ASP A 189 -9.30 1.73 0.88
CA ASP A 189 -9.23 2.71 -0.20
C ASP A 189 -8.17 3.77 0.04
N SER A 190 -8.14 4.29 1.27
CA SER A 190 -7.16 5.29 1.66
C SER A 190 -5.75 4.71 1.64
N ALA A 191 -5.56 3.47 2.14
CA ALA A 191 -4.28 2.78 2.09
C ALA A 191 -3.80 2.56 0.65
N VAL A 192 -4.65 2.05 -0.25
CA VAL A 192 -4.33 1.90 -1.68
C VAL A 192 -3.91 3.24 -2.28
N LEU A 193 -4.66 4.32 -1.99
CA LEU A 193 -4.32 5.64 -2.51
C LEU A 193 -2.98 6.16 -1.96
N THR A 194 -2.65 5.88 -0.70
CA THR A 194 -1.34 6.29 -0.15
C THR A 194 -0.17 5.63 -0.89
N TYR A 195 -0.28 4.35 -1.25
CA TYR A 195 0.76 3.68 -2.05
C TYR A 195 0.80 4.17 -3.49
N ARG A 196 -0.35 4.52 -4.10
CA ARG A 196 -0.36 5.17 -5.42
C ARG A 196 0.35 6.53 -5.40
N LEU A 197 0.13 7.33 -4.35
CA LEU A 197 0.86 8.59 -4.15
C LEU A 197 2.36 8.36 -3.94
N ALA A 198 2.74 7.32 -3.18
CA ALA A 198 4.14 6.94 -3.00
C ALA A 198 4.79 6.48 -4.32
N ALA A 199 4.03 5.76 -5.16
CA ALA A 199 4.47 5.37 -6.50
C ALA A 199 4.67 6.59 -7.41
N LEU A 200 3.78 7.59 -7.40
CA LEU A 200 4.00 8.84 -8.14
C LEU A 200 5.31 9.54 -7.72
N ARG A 201 5.64 9.50 -6.43
CA ARG A 201 6.92 10.01 -5.91
C ARG A 201 8.10 9.16 -6.38
N ALA A 202 8.00 7.84 -6.34
CA ALA A 202 9.07 6.94 -6.82
C ALA A 202 9.26 7.00 -8.36
N LYS A 203 8.24 7.33 -9.15
CA LYS A 203 8.39 7.60 -10.60
C LYS A 203 9.30 8.80 -10.86
N VAL A 204 9.27 9.83 -10.00
CA VAL A 204 10.20 10.96 -10.09
C VAL A 204 11.62 10.53 -9.74
N GLU A 205 11.80 9.66 -8.74
CA GLU A 205 13.12 9.09 -8.45
C GLU A 205 13.67 8.25 -9.61
N ALA A 206 12.81 7.45 -10.26
CA ALA A 206 13.20 6.64 -11.41
C ALA A 206 13.60 7.51 -12.61
N PHE A 207 12.89 8.61 -12.84
CA PHE A 207 13.26 9.61 -13.86
C PHE A 207 14.66 10.22 -13.60
N HIS A 208 15.05 10.38 -12.34
CA HIS A 208 16.39 10.83 -11.93
C HIS A 208 17.37 9.67 -11.74
N GLU A 209 17.04 8.47 -12.22
CA GLU A 209 17.87 7.26 -12.16
C GLU A 209 18.38 6.92 -10.75
N LEU A 210 17.62 7.26 -9.71
CA LEU A 210 18.05 6.99 -8.35
C LEU A 210 18.05 5.48 -8.06
N PRO A 211 19.02 4.99 -7.26
CA PRO A 211 19.06 3.60 -6.87
C PRO A 211 17.78 3.16 -6.16
N ASN A 212 17.35 1.94 -6.46
CA ASN A 212 16.18 1.25 -5.95
C ASN A 212 14.83 1.90 -6.31
N ALA A 213 14.77 2.92 -7.18
CA ALA A 213 13.51 3.56 -7.52
C ALA A 213 12.53 2.58 -8.19
N LEU A 214 13.00 1.75 -9.12
CA LEU A 214 12.19 0.72 -9.79
C LEU A 214 11.79 -0.38 -8.80
N TYR A 215 12.70 -0.79 -7.92
CA TYR A 215 12.39 -1.73 -6.84
C TYR A 215 11.28 -1.20 -5.91
N LYS A 216 11.30 0.09 -5.56
CA LYS A 216 10.25 0.73 -4.76
C LYS A 216 8.91 0.71 -5.48
N LEU A 217 8.89 1.01 -6.78
CA LEU A 217 7.67 0.98 -7.60
C LEU A 217 7.05 -0.42 -7.61
N GLY A 218 7.87 -1.46 -7.88
CA GLY A 218 7.43 -2.85 -7.79
C GLY A 218 6.87 -3.21 -6.40
N SER A 219 7.61 -2.84 -5.35
CA SER A 219 7.21 -3.09 -3.96
C SER A 219 5.91 -2.38 -3.56
N TYR A 220 5.66 -1.16 -4.04
CA TYR A 220 4.41 -0.44 -3.76
C TYR A 220 3.23 -1.08 -4.48
N ASN A 221 3.41 -1.50 -5.73
CA ASN A 221 2.37 -2.21 -6.46
C ASN A 221 2.07 -3.60 -5.85
N MET A 222 3.06 -4.27 -5.26
CA MET A 222 2.81 -5.46 -4.43
C MET A 222 1.95 -5.16 -3.20
N LYS A 223 2.14 -4.02 -2.55
CA LYS A 223 1.31 -3.61 -1.40
C LYS A 223 -0.10 -3.23 -1.84
N ILE A 224 -0.25 -2.56 -2.98
CA ILE A 224 -1.55 -2.28 -3.61
C ILE A 224 -2.29 -3.59 -3.90
N ALA A 225 -1.63 -4.56 -4.54
CA ALA A 225 -2.24 -5.86 -4.84
C ALA A 225 -2.74 -6.58 -3.57
N LYS A 226 -1.94 -6.59 -2.50
CA LYS A 226 -2.37 -7.15 -1.21
C LYS A 226 -3.63 -6.48 -0.68
N LEU A 227 -3.67 -5.14 -0.70
CA LEU A 227 -4.81 -4.36 -0.20
C LEU A 227 -6.06 -4.55 -1.08
N LEU A 228 -5.92 -4.62 -2.41
CA LEU A 228 -7.03 -4.92 -3.33
C LEU A 228 -7.61 -6.31 -3.08
N ARG A 229 -6.75 -7.31 -2.88
CA ARG A 229 -7.18 -8.66 -2.49
C ARG A 229 -7.96 -8.66 -1.18
N GLN A 230 -7.52 -7.91 -0.16
CA GLN A 230 -8.27 -7.75 1.09
C GLN A 230 -9.64 -7.07 0.89
N LYS A 231 -9.76 -6.18 -0.11
CA LYS A 231 -11.02 -5.58 -0.54
C LYS A 231 -11.90 -6.53 -1.38
N LYS A 232 -11.40 -7.71 -1.76
CA LYS A 232 -12.02 -8.62 -2.74
C LYS A 232 -12.17 -7.95 -4.12
N GLU A 233 -11.25 -7.07 -4.47
CA GLU A 233 -11.12 -6.46 -5.80
C GLU A 233 -10.01 -7.14 -6.60
N ASP A 234 -10.04 -7.00 -7.93
CA ASP A 234 -9.04 -7.57 -8.82
C ASP A 234 -7.65 -6.99 -8.56
N GLU A 235 -6.74 -7.83 -8.04
CA GLU A 235 -5.35 -7.46 -7.79
C GLU A 235 -4.41 -7.65 -8.99
N VAL A 236 -4.86 -8.34 -10.05
CA VAL A 236 -4.00 -8.77 -11.18
C VAL A 236 -3.32 -7.59 -11.88
N PRO A 237 -3.99 -6.46 -12.17
CA PRO A 237 -3.32 -5.32 -12.80
C PRO A 237 -2.16 -4.77 -11.96
N ALA A 238 -2.31 -4.72 -10.63
CA ALA A 238 -1.25 -4.26 -9.74
C ALA A 238 -0.08 -5.25 -9.67
N LEU A 239 -0.35 -6.56 -9.73
CA LEU A 239 0.69 -7.59 -9.82
C LEU A 239 1.47 -7.52 -11.14
N GLN A 240 0.79 -7.25 -12.26
CA GLN A 240 1.44 -7.07 -13.55
C GLN A 240 2.34 -5.83 -13.55
N GLU A 241 1.85 -4.68 -13.06
CA GLU A 241 2.71 -3.50 -12.93
C GLU A 241 3.90 -3.75 -11.99
N ALA A 242 3.70 -4.51 -10.90
CA ALA A 242 4.81 -4.86 -10.01
C ALA A 242 5.87 -5.69 -10.74
N LEU A 243 5.44 -6.69 -11.52
CA LEU A 243 6.30 -7.55 -12.31
C LEU A 243 7.10 -6.73 -13.33
N ASP A 244 6.44 -5.86 -14.08
CA ASP A 244 7.09 -5.02 -15.09
C ASP A 244 8.20 -4.17 -14.45
N TYR A 245 7.92 -3.53 -13.31
CA TYR A 245 8.92 -2.75 -12.58
C TYR A 245 10.07 -3.59 -12.02
N PHE A 246 9.82 -4.81 -11.52
CA PHE A 246 10.90 -5.67 -11.04
C PHE A 246 11.77 -6.20 -12.19
N VAL A 247 11.18 -6.54 -13.33
CA VAL A 247 11.92 -6.94 -14.54
C VAL A 247 12.80 -5.80 -15.02
N GLU A 248 12.24 -4.59 -15.14
CA GLU A 248 13.00 -3.39 -15.52
C GLU A 248 14.10 -3.07 -14.50
N CYS A 249 13.80 -3.20 -13.20
CA CYS A 249 14.75 -3.01 -12.10
C CYS A 249 15.97 -3.94 -12.24
N PHE A 250 15.72 -5.22 -12.54
CA PHE A 250 16.77 -6.20 -12.75
C PHE A 250 17.57 -5.93 -14.03
N GLN A 251 16.90 -5.64 -15.15
CA GLN A 251 17.55 -5.38 -16.44
C GLN A 251 18.48 -4.16 -16.41
N ASN A 252 18.10 -3.14 -15.64
CA ASN A 252 18.88 -1.90 -15.51
C ASN A 252 19.85 -1.92 -14.31
N SER A 253 19.98 -3.04 -13.59
CA SER A 253 20.77 -3.14 -12.36
C SER A 253 20.49 -1.99 -11.38
N ASN A 254 19.21 -1.61 -11.25
CA ASN A 254 18.81 -0.43 -10.46
C ASN A 254 18.89 -0.69 -8.94
N THR A 255 19.21 -1.90 -8.49
CA THR A 255 19.36 -2.24 -7.07
C THR A 255 20.69 -1.79 -6.49
N SER A 256 20.70 -1.24 -5.27
CA SER A 256 21.92 -0.78 -4.61
C SER A 256 22.77 -1.88 -3.96
N SER A 257 22.33 -3.13 -4.01
CA SER A 257 23.07 -4.28 -3.46
C SER A 257 22.62 -5.60 -4.09
N ASP A 258 23.54 -6.55 -4.12
CA ASP A 258 23.30 -7.92 -4.61
C ASP A 258 22.14 -8.61 -3.89
N VAL A 259 22.00 -8.37 -2.58
CA VAL A 259 20.89 -8.93 -1.78
C VAL A 259 19.53 -8.49 -2.34
N LEU A 260 19.41 -7.23 -2.74
CA LEU A 260 18.19 -6.71 -3.35
C LEU A 260 18.01 -7.22 -4.78
N GLU A 261 19.09 -7.42 -5.52
CA GLU A 261 19.05 -8.01 -6.86
C GLU A 261 18.52 -9.46 -6.83
N TYR A 262 19.07 -10.30 -5.94
CA TYR A 262 18.62 -11.68 -5.75
C TYR A 262 17.17 -11.75 -5.25
N ARG A 263 16.78 -10.83 -4.35
CA ARG A 263 15.40 -10.69 -3.90
C ARG A 263 14.47 -10.29 -5.05
N THR A 264 14.92 -9.40 -5.94
CA THR A 264 14.17 -8.97 -7.13
C THR A 264 13.95 -10.15 -8.07
N LEU A 265 14.99 -10.91 -8.38
CA LEU A 265 14.89 -12.14 -9.19
C LEU A 265 13.92 -13.16 -8.59
N TYR A 266 14.00 -13.43 -7.29
CA TYR A 266 13.04 -14.31 -6.61
C TYR A 266 11.60 -13.80 -6.78
N THR A 267 11.39 -12.50 -6.61
CA THR A 267 10.06 -11.88 -6.69
C THR A 267 9.50 -11.96 -8.11
N ILE A 268 10.34 -11.81 -9.14
CA ILE A 268 9.97 -12.01 -10.55
C ILE A 268 9.45 -13.43 -10.78
N VAL A 269 10.19 -14.46 -10.30
CA VAL A 269 9.76 -15.86 -10.41
C VAL A 269 8.41 -16.06 -9.72
N ALA A 270 8.28 -15.57 -8.48
CA ALA A 270 7.05 -15.71 -7.71
C ALA A 270 5.85 -15.03 -8.38
N LEU A 271 6.05 -13.87 -9.01
CA LEU A 271 5.02 -13.15 -9.74
C LEU A 271 4.59 -13.86 -11.02
N TYR A 272 5.53 -14.36 -11.82
CA TYR A 272 5.19 -15.16 -13.01
C TYR A 272 4.38 -16.41 -12.63
N LEU A 273 4.74 -17.09 -11.55
CA LEU A 273 3.95 -18.22 -11.04
C LEU A 273 2.55 -17.78 -10.59
N ARG A 274 2.44 -16.69 -9.81
CA ARG A 274 1.15 -16.15 -9.36
C ARG A 274 0.23 -15.74 -10.52
N LEU A 275 0.81 -15.25 -11.62
CA LEU A 275 0.10 -14.82 -12.83
C LEU A 275 -0.16 -15.97 -13.82
N GLY A 276 0.25 -17.21 -13.51
CA GLY A 276 0.05 -18.38 -14.38
C GLY A 276 1.00 -18.44 -15.59
N GLU A 277 2.06 -17.64 -15.61
CA GLU A 277 3.06 -17.57 -16.68
C GLU A 277 4.30 -18.42 -16.38
N GLU A 278 4.10 -19.69 -16.03
CA GLU A 278 5.15 -20.58 -15.52
C GLU A 278 6.39 -20.65 -16.42
N LYS A 279 6.21 -20.70 -17.75
CA LYS A 279 7.32 -20.77 -18.72
C LYS A 279 8.29 -19.59 -18.58
N LYS A 280 7.77 -18.37 -18.36
CA LYS A 280 8.59 -17.19 -18.13
C LYS A 280 9.27 -17.25 -16.76
N GLY A 281 8.54 -17.67 -15.72
CA GLY A 281 9.09 -17.92 -14.40
C GLY A 281 10.29 -18.88 -14.42
N HIS A 282 10.19 -19.98 -15.18
CA HIS A 282 11.28 -20.95 -15.34
C HIS A 282 12.54 -20.33 -15.96
N THR A 283 12.37 -19.42 -16.91
CA THR A 283 13.49 -18.75 -17.57
C THR A 283 14.32 -17.96 -16.54
N TYR A 284 13.66 -17.31 -15.57
CA TYR A 284 14.34 -16.58 -14.50
C TYR A 284 15.00 -17.49 -13.45
N ILE A 285 14.56 -18.74 -13.27
CA ILE A 285 15.34 -19.75 -12.52
C ILE A 285 16.67 -20.02 -13.23
N GLY A 286 16.65 -20.16 -14.56
CA GLY A 286 17.86 -20.32 -15.36
C GLY A 286 18.81 -19.12 -15.27
N VAL A 287 18.28 -17.89 -15.25
CA VAL A 287 19.06 -16.67 -14.99
C VAL A 287 19.73 -16.74 -13.62
N PHE A 288 19.01 -17.18 -12.59
CA PHE A 288 19.54 -17.37 -11.24
C PHE A 288 20.69 -18.37 -11.19
N ASP A 289 20.54 -19.52 -11.89
CA ASP A 289 21.57 -20.55 -11.98
C ASP A 289 22.83 -20.06 -12.69
N LYS A 290 22.67 -19.26 -13.75
CA LYS A 290 23.79 -18.63 -14.45
C LYS A 290 24.54 -17.66 -13.53
N LEU A 291 23.82 -16.74 -12.87
CA LEU A 291 24.41 -15.77 -11.96
C LEU A 291 25.19 -16.44 -10.82
N ARG A 292 24.64 -17.53 -10.26
CA ARG A 292 25.33 -18.35 -9.26
C ARG A 292 26.62 -18.99 -9.81
N THR A 293 26.59 -19.49 -11.03
CA THR A 293 27.75 -20.11 -11.67
C THR A 293 28.86 -19.08 -11.90
N ASP A 294 28.48 -17.89 -12.40
CA ASP A 294 29.40 -16.79 -12.65
C ASP A 294 30.07 -16.34 -11.34
N LEU A 295 29.29 -16.12 -10.27
CA LEU A 295 29.81 -15.75 -8.95
C LEU A 295 30.70 -16.84 -8.32
N LYS A 296 30.41 -18.12 -8.53
CA LYS A 296 31.29 -19.21 -8.07
C LYS A 296 32.62 -19.22 -8.81
N ALA A 297 32.60 -18.96 -10.12
CA ALA A 297 33.82 -18.84 -10.91
C ALA A 297 34.64 -17.60 -10.50
N GLU A 298 33.97 -16.51 -10.12
CA GLU A 298 34.62 -15.33 -9.56
C GLU A 298 35.21 -15.60 -8.17
N ALA A 299 34.48 -16.30 -7.29
CA ALA A 299 34.94 -16.66 -5.95
C ALA A 299 36.18 -17.57 -5.95
N GLN A 300 36.39 -18.35 -7.03
CA GLN A 300 37.64 -19.11 -7.22
C GLN A 300 38.85 -18.21 -7.47
N LYS A 301 38.64 -17.03 -8.06
CA LYS A 301 39.67 -16.02 -8.32
C LYS A 301 39.83 -15.05 -7.15
N ASP A 302 38.72 -14.69 -6.51
CA ASP A 302 38.66 -13.80 -5.36
C ASP A 302 37.83 -14.44 -4.21
N PRO A 303 38.50 -15.03 -3.20
CA PRO A 303 37.83 -15.64 -2.07
C PRO A 303 36.97 -14.69 -1.21
N SER A 304 37.05 -13.37 -1.43
CA SER A 304 36.21 -12.40 -0.72
C SER A 304 34.77 -12.33 -1.23
N VAL A 305 34.51 -12.87 -2.43
CA VAL A 305 33.17 -12.91 -3.03
C VAL A 305 32.25 -13.86 -2.25
N ASN A 306 31.16 -13.32 -1.71
CA ASN A 306 30.21 -14.08 -0.90
C ASN A 306 29.12 -14.75 -1.74
N THR A 307 29.25 -16.06 -1.96
CA THR A 307 28.27 -16.88 -2.69
C THR A 307 27.10 -17.37 -1.83
N THR A 308 27.21 -17.29 -0.50
CA THR A 308 26.19 -17.82 0.43
C THR A 308 24.83 -17.14 0.24
N THR A 309 24.85 -15.84 -0.06
CA THR A 309 23.62 -15.06 -0.23
C THR A 309 22.82 -15.52 -1.44
N ILE A 310 23.47 -15.71 -2.59
CA ILE A 310 22.80 -16.17 -3.81
C ILE A 310 22.32 -17.63 -3.66
N GLU A 311 23.07 -18.48 -2.96
CA GLU A 311 22.66 -19.87 -2.68
C GLU A 311 21.35 -19.93 -1.89
N LYS A 312 21.19 -19.10 -0.86
CA LYS A 312 19.93 -19.04 -0.10
C LYS A 312 18.74 -18.63 -0.95
N TRP A 313 18.90 -17.62 -1.82
CA TRP A 313 17.80 -17.13 -2.64
C TRP A 313 17.45 -18.06 -3.79
N ILE A 314 18.43 -18.73 -4.41
CA ILE A 314 18.15 -19.71 -5.46
C ILE A 314 17.44 -20.92 -4.90
N GLU A 315 17.83 -21.40 -3.71
CA GLU A 315 17.16 -22.50 -3.02
C GLU A 315 15.71 -22.13 -2.71
N LYS A 316 15.47 -20.91 -2.22
CA LYS A 316 14.12 -20.39 -1.99
C LYS A 316 13.29 -20.35 -3.29
N ALA A 317 13.90 -19.94 -4.41
CA ALA A 317 13.24 -19.89 -5.71
C ALA A 317 12.93 -21.30 -6.26
N LYS A 318 13.86 -22.25 -6.11
CA LYS A 318 13.68 -23.65 -6.52
C LYS A 318 12.62 -24.35 -5.68
N TYR A 319 12.62 -24.13 -4.37
CA TYR A 319 11.56 -24.61 -3.49
C TYR A 319 10.18 -24.06 -3.91
N LEU A 320 10.08 -22.76 -4.19
CA LEU A 320 8.84 -22.17 -4.69
C LEU A 320 8.40 -22.81 -6.03
N TRP A 321 9.35 -23.09 -6.91
CA TRP A 321 9.09 -23.74 -8.20
C TRP A 321 8.59 -25.18 -8.05
N GLU A 322 9.14 -25.95 -7.11
CA GLU A 322 8.69 -27.31 -6.81
C GLU A 322 7.25 -27.33 -6.30
N GLU A 323 6.86 -26.33 -5.52
CA GLU A 323 5.53 -26.20 -4.93
C GLU A 323 4.48 -25.57 -5.88
N ARG A 324 4.85 -25.23 -7.13
CA ARG A 324 4.01 -24.46 -8.07
C ARG A 324 2.64 -25.07 -8.38
N GLU A 325 2.49 -26.39 -8.25
CA GLU A 325 1.24 -27.10 -8.54
C GLU A 325 0.22 -27.01 -7.38
N ARG A 326 0.62 -26.45 -6.24
CA ARG A 326 -0.28 -26.25 -5.10
C ARG A 326 -1.25 -25.10 -5.34
N THR A 327 -2.54 -25.40 -5.25
CA THR A 327 -3.61 -24.39 -5.39
C THR A 327 -3.60 -23.35 -4.27
N ASP A 328 -3.15 -23.72 -3.07
CA ASP A 328 -3.09 -22.85 -1.89
C ASP A 328 -1.78 -22.05 -1.77
N LEU A 329 -0.88 -22.13 -2.77
CA LEU A 329 0.49 -21.62 -2.67
C LEU A 329 0.55 -20.13 -2.30
N PHE A 330 -0.34 -19.33 -2.89
CA PHE A 330 -0.39 -17.88 -2.67
C PHE A 330 -1.54 -17.42 -1.79
N GLU A 331 -2.26 -18.36 -1.15
CA GLU A 331 -3.33 -18.04 -0.22
C GLU A 331 -2.76 -17.62 1.14
N GLU A 332 -3.35 -16.59 1.75
CA GLU A 332 -2.98 -16.16 3.10
C GLU A 332 -3.55 -17.15 4.11
N LYS A 333 -2.68 -17.96 4.73
CA LYS A 333 -3.06 -18.79 5.88
C LYS A 333 -3.27 -17.87 7.08
N ASN A 334 -4.53 -17.62 7.44
CA ASN A 334 -4.92 -16.83 8.61
C ASN A 334 -4.32 -17.39 9.90
#